data_AF-A0A7S3UBM6-F1
#
_entry.id   AF-A0A7S3UBM6-F1
#
_cell.length_a   1.000
_cell.length_b   1.000
_cell.length_c   1.000
_cell.angle_alpha   90.00
_cell.angle_beta   90.00
_cell.angle_gamma   90.00
#
_symmetry.space_group_name_H-M   'P 1'
#
loop_
_entity.id
_entity.type
_entity.pdbx_description
1 polymer ?
#
loop_
_entity_poly.entity_id
_entity_poly.type
_entity_poly.pdbx_seq_one_letter_code
_entity_poly.pdbx_strand_id
1 'polypeptide(L)'
;MAGKRGKGSLQSGGPKHSGDARRSSEGTGGDQSQRKASTVRRLNMYRTRATRDAKGKVISEDLQSKDLPNSRVAPDRRWFGNSRIVSQKQLEALRVANQKQKLDPRTAVLSVQRLQWDKLQAKQDNQNVGAANLVAGRIKRELEPKNCLRRKKPRLSAEILQKLEGAVPLTTNSEGEMDFQAGEVEDGGNGGNDIPSNVQKGQSRRIWSELFKVIDSSDVLIEVLDARDPMGTRCKHLERKVLEIGKQKHIVLLLNKCDLIPASVTRKWVQFLSKEYPTLAFHASVTNPFGKGALFSLLRQLSRFNNKKQVTCVGFVGYPNVGKSSVINTLKDYRCP
;
A
#
# COMPACT_ATOMS: atom_id res chain seq x y z
N MET A 1 -54.05 13.21 -19.48
CA MET A 1 -53.91 13.65 -18.09
C MET A 1 -52.91 12.76 -17.36
N ALA A 2 -51.66 13.19 -17.27
CA ALA A 2 -50.60 12.43 -16.63
C ALA A 2 -50.58 12.74 -15.12
N GLY A 3 -50.98 11.77 -14.30
CA GLY A 3 -50.91 11.87 -12.85
C GLY A 3 -49.46 11.97 -12.39
N LYS A 4 -49.07 13.15 -11.90
CA LYS A 4 -47.87 13.35 -11.07
C LYS A 4 -47.96 12.39 -9.88
N ARG A 5 -47.29 11.24 -9.94
CA ARG A 5 -47.01 10.44 -8.74
C ARG A 5 -46.09 11.29 -7.87
N GLY A 6 -46.66 11.85 -6.82
CA GLY A 6 -45.95 12.69 -5.87
C GLY A 6 -44.71 11.97 -5.37
N LYS A 7 -43.57 12.65 -5.45
CA LYS A 7 -42.48 12.41 -4.49
C LYS A 7 -43.15 12.40 -3.12
N GLY A 8 -43.07 11.28 -2.40
CA GLY A 8 -43.61 11.16 -1.06
C GLY A 8 -43.19 12.40 -0.28
N SER A 9 -44.19 13.21 0.09
CA SER A 9 -43.96 14.41 0.87
C SER A 9 -43.15 13.99 2.08
N LEU A 10 -41.99 14.63 2.30
CA LEU A 10 -41.37 14.62 3.61
C LEU A 10 -42.43 15.16 4.56
N GLN A 11 -43.14 14.26 5.25
CA GLN A 11 -44.20 14.60 6.17
C GLN A 11 -43.71 15.72 7.08
N SER A 12 -44.38 16.86 7.01
CA SER A 12 -44.19 18.08 7.79
C SER A 12 -44.64 17.89 9.23
N GLY A 13 -44.06 16.90 9.92
CA GLY A 13 -44.30 16.62 11.32
C GLY A 13 -43.07 16.93 12.15
N GLY A 14 -43.26 17.59 13.28
CA GLY A 14 -42.22 17.79 14.29
C GLY A 14 -41.63 16.46 14.80
N PRO A 15 -40.51 16.51 15.54
CA PRO A 15 -39.84 15.31 16.03
C PRO A 15 -40.77 14.48 16.93
N LYS A 16 -40.93 13.19 16.60
CA LYS A 16 -41.90 12.31 17.30
C LYS A 16 -41.37 11.74 18.63
N HIS A 17 -40.05 11.65 18.79
CA HIS A 17 -39.41 11.13 20.01
C HIS A 17 -37.95 11.61 20.12
N SER A 18 -37.31 11.35 21.27
CA SER A 18 -35.94 11.77 21.60
C SER A 18 -34.86 11.29 20.63
N GLY A 19 -35.08 10.16 19.93
CA GLY A 19 -34.19 9.62 18.89
C GLY A 19 -34.54 10.00 17.44
N ASP A 20 -35.32 11.06 17.20
CA ASP A 20 -35.75 11.43 15.84
C ASP A 20 -34.70 12.29 15.10
N ALA A 21 -34.36 11.89 13.88
CA ALA A 21 -33.41 12.56 13.00
C ALA A 21 -33.90 13.91 12.44
N ARG A 22 -35.19 14.23 12.63
CA ARG A 22 -35.86 15.45 12.14
C ARG A 22 -35.81 16.63 13.12
N ARG A 23 -35.25 16.45 14.32
CA ARG A 23 -35.15 17.52 15.32
C ARG A 23 -34.20 18.64 14.86
N SER A 24 -34.55 19.89 15.14
CA SER A 24 -33.66 21.05 14.95
C SER A 24 -32.43 20.93 15.86
N SER A 25 -31.26 21.31 15.33
CA SER A 25 -30.00 21.33 16.09
C SER A 25 -29.97 22.42 17.17
N GLU A 26 -30.86 23.41 17.05
CA GLU A 26 -30.97 24.61 17.88
C GLU A 26 -32.15 24.47 18.84
N GLY A 27 -32.12 23.45 19.69
CA GLY A 27 -33.06 23.34 20.80
C GLY A 27 -32.65 24.31 21.90
N THR A 28 -33.45 25.34 22.14
CA THR A 28 -33.38 26.23 23.28
C THR A 28 -33.55 25.41 24.57
N GLY A 29 -32.45 25.04 25.21
CA GLY A 29 -32.47 24.32 26.49
C GLY A 29 -31.44 23.21 26.58
N GLY A 30 -30.22 23.60 27.00
CA GLY A 30 -29.35 23.02 28.03
C GLY A 30 -29.24 21.51 28.33
N ASP A 31 -29.91 20.59 27.65
CA ASP A 31 -29.84 19.17 28.02
C ASP A 31 -28.67 18.48 27.28
N GLN A 32 -27.49 18.50 27.91
CA GLN A 32 -26.25 17.89 27.41
C GLN A 32 -26.34 16.36 27.18
N SER A 33 -27.44 15.73 27.60
CA SER A 33 -27.68 14.28 27.52
C SER A 33 -28.08 13.79 26.13
N GLN A 34 -28.54 14.67 25.23
CA GLN A 34 -29.24 14.26 24.01
C GLN A 34 -28.37 14.34 22.73
N ARG A 35 -28.49 13.32 21.86
CA ARG A 35 -27.67 13.19 20.63
C ARG A 35 -28.10 14.20 19.54
N LYS A 36 -27.12 14.78 18.83
CA LYS A 36 -27.36 15.67 17.66
C LYS A 36 -28.06 14.93 16.51
N ALA A 37 -28.87 15.63 15.72
CA ALA A 37 -29.62 15.07 14.59
C ALA A 37 -28.74 14.33 13.55
N SER A 38 -27.55 14.85 13.25
CA SER A 38 -26.57 14.17 12.37
C SER A 38 -26.07 12.85 12.95
N THR A 39 -25.89 12.80 14.28
CA THR A 39 -25.47 11.59 14.99
C THR A 39 -26.59 10.54 14.97
N VAL A 40 -27.84 10.96 15.16
CA VAL A 40 -29.01 10.10 15.05
C VAL A 40 -29.13 9.51 13.65
N ARG A 41 -29.00 10.31 12.58
CA ARG A 41 -29.00 9.81 11.19
C ARG A 41 -27.91 8.77 10.95
N ARG A 42 -26.68 9.04 11.42
CA ARG A 42 -25.55 8.10 11.32
C ARG A 42 -25.83 6.78 12.05
N LEU A 43 -26.42 6.83 13.24
CA LEU A 43 -26.74 5.62 14.01
C LEU A 43 -27.89 4.83 13.39
N ASN A 44 -28.87 5.52 12.81
CA ASN A 44 -29.99 4.88 12.11
C ASN A 44 -29.51 4.10 10.88
N MET A 45 -28.40 4.48 10.24
CA MET A 45 -27.77 3.72 9.15
C MET A 45 -27.49 2.26 9.54
N TYR A 46 -27.05 1.98 10.77
CA TYR A 46 -26.79 0.59 11.20
C TYR A 46 -28.06 -0.22 11.45
N ARG A 47 -29.23 0.43 11.44
CA ARG A 47 -30.54 -0.16 11.72
C ARG A 47 -31.46 -0.19 10.49
N THR A 48 -31.04 0.36 9.35
CA THR A 48 -31.87 0.41 8.14
C THR A 48 -32.16 -1.01 7.63
N ARG A 49 -33.43 -1.28 7.36
CA ARG A 49 -33.91 -2.54 6.77
C ARG A 49 -35.06 -2.21 5.81
N ALA A 50 -35.29 -3.10 4.85
CA ALA A 50 -36.43 -2.98 3.95
C ALA A 50 -37.74 -2.97 4.75
N THR A 51 -38.56 -1.94 4.52
CA THR A 51 -39.90 -1.85 5.10
C THR A 51 -40.87 -2.64 4.23
N ARG A 52 -41.76 -3.41 4.86
CA ARG A 52 -42.70 -4.29 4.16
C ARG A 52 -44.11 -4.07 4.68
N ASP A 53 -45.08 -4.27 3.80
CA ASP A 53 -46.50 -4.32 4.15
C ASP A 53 -46.84 -5.65 4.85
N ALA A 54 -48.04 -5.76 5.43
CA ALA A 54 -48.52 -6.99 6.09
C ALA A 54 -48.52 -8.21 5.15
N LYS A 55 -48.71 -7.99 3.84
CA LYS A 55 -48.63 -9.01 2.78
C LYS A 55 -47.19 -9.35 2.36
N GLY A 56 -46.18 -8.76 3.00
CA GLY A 56 -44.76 -9.00 2.71
C GLY A 56 -44.18 -8.21 1.53
N LYS A 57 -44.96 -7.34 0.89
CA LYS A 57 -44.49 -6.51 -0.22
C LYS A 57 -43.57 -5.39 0.28
N VAL A 58 -42.38 -5.25 -0.32
CA VAL A 58 -41.43 -4.17 0.02
C VAL A 58 -42.00 -2.81 -0.37
N ILE A 59 -42.07 -1.88 0.58
CA ILE A 59 -42.55 -0.51 0.42
C ILE A 59 -41.38 0.43 0.13
N SER A 60 -40.29 0.29 0.89
CA SER A 60 -39.09 1.14 0.76
C SER A 60 -37.85 0.38 1.20
N GLU A 61 -36.79 0.51 0.40
CA GLU A 61 -35.48 -0.07 0.63
C GLU A 61 -34.41 0.94 0.17
N ASP A 62 -33.42 1.20 1.03
CA ASP A 62 -32.37 2.16 0.75
C ASP A 62 -31.34 1.58 -0.23
N LEU A 63 -30.91 2.38 -1.21
CA LEU A 63 -29.87 2.04 -2.21
C LEU A 63 -30.15 0.80 -3.08
N GLN A 64 -31.37 0.26 -3.07
CA GLN A 64 -31.80 -0.88 -3.90
C GLN A 64 -33.03 -0.54 -4.75
N SER A 65 -33.05 0.65 -5.35
CA SER A 65 -34.11 1.03 -6.28
C SER A 65 -34.06 0.14 -7.53
N LYS A 66 -35.20 -0.42 -7.91
CA LYS A 66 -35.34 -1.22 -9.16
C LYS A 66 -35.57 -0.36 -10.40
N ASP A 67 -35.79 0.93 -10.21
CA ASP A 67 -36.05 1.87 -11.29
C ASP A 67 -34.77 2.09 -12.12
N LEU A 68 -34.88 1.90 -13.43
CA LEU A 68 -33.78 2.12 -14.37
C LEU A 68 -33.59 3.64 -14.56
N PRO A 69 -32.39 4.18 -14.27
CA PRO A 69 -32.13 5.59 -14.53
C PRO A 69 -31.99 5.84 -16.04
N ASN A 70 -32.29 7.07 -16.48
CA ASN A 70 -31.97 7.50 -17.83
C ASN A 70 -30.44 7.68 -17.95
N SER A 71 -29.80 6.87 -18.79
CA SER A 71 -28.35 6.85 -18.99
C SER A 71 -27.85 7.73 -20.14
N ARG A 72 -28.73 8.52 -20.79
CA ARG A 72 -28.34 9.41 -21.90
C ARG A 72 -27.38 10.50 -21.41
N VAL A 73 -26.22 10.58 -22.05
CA VAL A 73 -25.26 11.66 -21.83
C VAL A 73 -25.54 12.77 -22.85
N ALA A 74 -25.82 13.99 -22.38
CA ALA A 74 -26.17 15.11 -23.25
C ALA A 74 -24.93 15.62 -24.02
N PRO A 75 -24.97 15.77 -25.36
CA PRO A 75 -23.81 16.18 -26.13
C PRO A 75 -23.30 17.56 -25.68
N ASP A 76 -22.01 17.66 -25.34
CA ASP A 76 -21.38 18.90 -24.92
C ASP A 76 -20.01 19.06 -25.61
N ARG A 77 -19.75 20.24 -26.18
CA ARG A 77 -18.46 20.58 -26.83
C ARG A 77 -17.30 20.51 -25.83
N ARG A 78 -17.57 20.68 -24.53
CA ARG A 78 -16.57 20.62 -23.45
C ARG A 78 -15.86 19.27 -23.35
N TRP A 79 -16.46 18.18 -23.82
CA TRP A 79 -15.84 16.85 -23.76
C TRP A 79 -14.61 16.71 -24.64
N PHE A 80 -14.57 17.45 -25.75
CA PHE A 80 -13.50 17.40 -26.73
C PHE A 80 -12.41 18.44 -26.46
N GLY A 81 -12.58 19.28 -25.44
CA GLY A 81 -11.57 20.24 -25.01
C GLY A 81 -10.52 19.61 -24.10
N ASN A 82 -9.31 20.16 -24.11
CA ASN A 82 -8.23 19.75 -23.21
C ASN A 82 -8.62 20.06 -21.75
N SER A 83 -8.83 19.02 -20.94
CA SER A 83 -9.29 19.17 -19.55
C SER A 83 -8.17 19.50 -18.55
N ARG A 84 -6.91 19.16 -18.88
CA ARG A 84 -5.73 19.48 -18.06
C ARG A 84 -4.55 19.81 -18.95
N ILE A 85 -4.01 21.01 -18.78
CA ILE A 85 -2.81 21.49 -19.47
C ILE A 85 -1.74 21.74 -18.40
N VAL A 86 -0.52 21.25 -18.63
CA VAL A 86 0.63 21.47 -17.76
C VAL A 86 1.71 22.13 -18.59
N SER A 87 2.26 23.25 -18.12
CA SER A 87 3.35 23.93 -18.84
C SER A 87 4.68 23.21 -18.62
N GLN A 88 5.59 23.33 -19.59
CA GLN A 88 6.91 22.71 -19.51
C GLN A 88 7.70 23.17 -18.28
N LYS A 89 7.68 24.48 -17.98
CA LYS A 89 8.34 25.09 -16.81
C LYS A 89 7.79 24.53 -15.49
N GLN A 90 6.47 24.34 -15.38
CA GLN A 90 5.85 23.74 -14.19
C GLN A 90 6.27 22.28 -14.03
N LEU A 91 6.37 21.54 -15.14
CA LEU A 91 6.77 20.13 -15.11
C LEU A 91 8.23 19.97 -14.67
N GLU A 92 9.12 20.85 -15.12
CA GLU A 92 10.53 20.88 -14.68
C GLU A 92 10.66 21.24 -13.20
N ALA A 93 9.96 22.27 -12.73
CA ALA A 93 9.94 22.63 -11.31
C ALA A 93 9.46 21.47 -10.43
N LEU A 94 8.43 20.73 -10.88
CA LEU A 94 7.94 19.53 -10.20
C LEU A 94 8.96 18.39 -10.20
N ARG A 95 9.74 18.21 -11.27
CA ARG A 95 10.81 17.18 -11.29
C ARG A 95 11.88 17.48 -10.25
N VAL A 96 12.34 18.73 -10.18
CA VAL A 96 13.35 19.18 -9.21
C VAL A 96 12.84 19.01 -7.77
N ALA A 97 11.61 19.45 -7.50
CA ALA A 97 11.00 19.30 -6.17
C ALA A 97 10.87 17.83 -5.75
N ASN A 98 10.44 16.94 -6.66
CA ASN A 98 10.32 15.51 -6.38
C ASN A 98 11.67 14.83 -6.16
N GLN A 99 12.73 15.21 -6.88
CA GLN A 99 14.07 14.68 -6.66
C GLN A 99 14.59 15.08 -5.27
N LYS A 100 14.41 16.34 -4.89
CA LYS A 100 14.77 16.83 -3.55
C LYS A 100 14.04 16.06 -2.45
N GLN A 101 12.74 15.79 -2.66
CA GLN A 101 11.96 15.02 -1.69
C GLN A 101 12.42 13.56 -1.57
N LYS A 102 12.72 12.89 -2.69
CA LYS A 102 13.19 11.49 -2.66
C LYS A 102 14.46 11.28 -1.84
N LEU A 103 15.29 12.32 -1.71
CA LEU A 103 16.53 12.26 -0.93
C LEU A 103 16.28 12.30 0.58
N ASP A 104 15.14 12.84 1.03
CA ASP A 104 14.85 12.98 2.46
C ASP A 104 13.79 11.97 2.94
N PRO A 105 14.18 10.95 3.71
CA PRO A 105 13.26 9.94 4.24
C PRO A 105 12.28 10.47 5.29
N ARG A 106 12.55 11.65 5.88
CA ARG A 106 11.70 12.25 6.91
C ARG A 106 10.59 13.13 6.34
N THR A 107 10.67 13.49 5.07
CA THR A 107 9.70 14.37 4.43
C THR A 107 8.58 13.56 3.79
N ALA A 108 7.36 13.68 4.34
CA ALA A 108 6.22 12.89 3.92
C ALA A 108 5.32 13.60 2.88
N VAL A 109 4.85 12.87 1.85
CA VAL A 109 3.86 13.39 0.88
C VAL A 109 2.46 13.35 1.48
N LEU A 110 1.85 14.50 1.75
CA LEU A 110 0.51 14.55 2.36
C LEU A 110 -0.63 14.48 1.35
N SER A 111 -0.47 15.15 0.21
CA SER A 111 -1.48 15.17 -0.84
C SER A 111 -0.79 15.11 -2.17
N VAL A 112 -1.02 14.00 -2.86
CA VAL A 112 -0.67 13.86 -4.25
C VAL A 112 -1.72 14.64 -5.06
N GLN A 113 -1.33 15.77 -5.65
CA GLN A 113 -2.15 16.37 -6.71
C GLN A 113 -2.32 15.33 -7.82
N ARG A 114 -3.49 15.31 -8.48
CA ARG A 114 -3.78 14.42 -9.63
C ARG A 114 -2.95 14.83 -10.85
N LEU A 115 -1.64 14.71 -10.74
CA LEU A 115 -0.65 14.90 -11.78
C LEU A 115 -0.39 13.56 -12.45
N GLN A 116 0.03 13.61 -13.70
CA GLN A 116 0.47 12.43 -14.45
C GLN A 116 1.86 12.04 -13.96
N TRP A 117 1.92 11.23 -12.90
CA TRP A 117 3.18 10.81 -12.26
C TRP A 117 4.12 10.06 -13.19
N ASP A 118 3.57 9.36 -14.17
CA ASP A 118 4.33 8.60 -15.17
C ASP A 118 5.25 9.53 -15.99
N LYS A 119 4.81 10.77 -16.28
CA LYS A 119 5.61 11.77 -17.01
C LYS A 119 6.77 12.35 -16.20
N LEU A 120 6.68 12.27 -14.87
CA LEU A 120 7.75 12.68 -13.95
C LEU A 120 8.78 11.57 -13.75
N GLN A 121 8.37 10.30 -13.91
CA GLN A 121 9.19 9.12 -13.69
C GLN A 121 9.84 8.55 -14.94
N ALA A 122 9.60 9.14 -16.12
CA ALA A 122 10.37 8.85 -17.33
C ALA A 122 11.85 9.06 -17.01
N LYS A 123 12.48 7.98 -16.55
CA LYS A 123 13.91 7.89 -16.42
C LYS A 123 14.42 8.15 -17.83
N GLN A 124 15.44 8.99 -17.93
CA GLN A 124 16.35 8.84 -19.04
C GLN A 124 16.94 7.43 -18.86
N ASP A 125 16.26 6.42 -19.41
CA ASP A 125 16.78 5.07 -19.56
C ASP A 125 17.91 5.12 -20.60
N ASN A 126 18.93 5.94 -20.33
CA ASN A 126 20.11 6.12 -21.16
C ASN A 126 21.04 4.90 -21.06
N GLN A 127 20.71 3.90 -20.24
CA GLN A 127 21.47 2.65 -20.12
C GLN A 127 20.78 1.43 -20.70
N ASN A 128 19.50 1.55 -21.09
CA ASN A 128 18.85 0.59 -21.97
C ASN A 128 18.52 1.32 -23.27
N VAL A 129 19.54 1.56 -24.09
CA VAL A 129 19.36 1.34 -25.53
C VAL A 129 18.88 -0.10 -25.61
N GLY A 130 17.56 -0.29 -25.55
CA GLY A 130 16.96 -1.60 -25.40
C GLY A 130 17.62 -2.49 -26.42
N ALA A 131 18.27 -3.57 -25.97
CA ALA A 131 18.94 -4.54 -26.83
C ALA A 131 18.04 -4.68 -28.05
N ALA A 132 18.49 -4.15 -29.19
CA ALA A 132 17.60 -3.75 -30.28
C ALA A 132 16.57 -4.86 -30.46
N ASN A 133 15.27 -4.56 -30.44
CA ASN A 133 14.21 -5.59 -30.47
C ASN A 133 14.39 -6.50 -31.70
N LEU A 134 15.21 -7.54 -31.55
CA LEU A 134 15.59 -8.50 -32.58
C LEU A 134 14.55 -9.63 -32.67
N VAL A 135 13.54 -9.61 -31.79
CA VAL A 135 12.73 -10.78 -31.47
C VAL A 135 11.26 -10.53 -31.73
N ALA A 136 10.83 -11.01 -32.89
CA ALA A 136 9.54 -11.69 -33.09
C ALA A 136 9.50 -12.27 -34.52
N GLY A 137 10.02 -11.52 -35.51
CA GLY A 137 10.02 -11.92 -36.91
C GLY A 137 11.37 -12.34 -37.49
N ARG A 138 12.50 -12.07 -36.83
CA ARG A 138 13.85 -12.35 -37.35
C ARG A 138 14.34 -13.75 -37.01
N ILE A 139 14.19 -14.21 -35.77
CA ILE A 139 14.67 -15.52 -35.31
C ILE A 139 14.04 -16.67 -36.10
N LYS A 140 12.71 -16.64 -36.31
CA LYS A 140 12.01 -17.70 -37.07
C LYS A 140 12.45 -17.73 -38.54
N ARG A 141 12.60 -16.54 -39.16
CA ARG A 141 13.17 -16.43 -40.52
C ARG A 141 14.64 -16.82 -40.60
N GLU A 142 15.44 -16.59 -39.55
CA GLU A 142 16.87 -16.90 -39.53
C GLU A 142 17.17 -18.38 -39.28
N LEU A 143 16.31 -19.09 -38.55
CA LEU A 143 16.45 -20.52 -38.21
C LEU A 143 15.65 -21.46 -39.13
N GLU A 144 14.89 -20.93 -40.08
CA GLU A 144 14.24 -21.75 -41.11
C GLU A 144 15.29 -22.41 -42.02
N PRO A 145 15.15 -23.70 -42.36
CA PRO A 145 16.19 -24.48 -43.06
C PRO A 145 16.59 -23.88 -44.42
N LYS A 146 15.69 -23.14 -45.08
CA LYS A 146 15.95 -22.42 -46.34
C LYS A 146 16.86 -21.19 -46.18
N ASN A 147 16.83 -20.54 -45.01
CA ASN A 147 17.57 -19.30 -44.73
C ASN A 147 18.88 -19.55 -43.96
N CYS A 148 19.03 -20.68 -43.27
CA CYS A 148 20.31 -21.13 -42.69
C CYS A 148 21.43 -21.23 -43.75
N LEU A 149 21.09 -21.56 -45.01
CA LEU A 149 22.01 -21.54 -46.15
C LEU A 149 22.48 -20.12 -46.56
N ARG A 150 21.73 -19.07 -46.22
CA ARG A 150 22.02 -17.67 -46.57
C ARG A 150 22.87 -16.95 -45.52
N ARG A 151 22.83 -17.36 -44.25
CA ARG A 151 23.69 -16.80 -43.18
C ARG A 151 24.87 -17.74 -42.90
N LYS A 152 25.91 -17.65 -43.73
CA LYS A 152 27.14 -18.46 -43.59
C LYS A 152 28.14 -17.91 -42.56
N LYS A 153 27.99 -16.67 -42.09
CA LYS A 153 28.90 -16.01 -41.14
C LYS A 153 28.14 -15.24 -40.05
N PRO A 154 28.62 -15.23 -38.79
CA PRO A 154 28.08 -14.36 -37.75
C PRO A 154 28.42 -12.89 -38.03
N ARG A 155 27.50 -11.96 -37.71
CA ARG A 155 27.75 -10.51 -37.76
C ARG A 155 28.39 -10.08 -36.45
N LEU A 156 29.69 -10.32 -36.32
CA LEU A 156 30.51 -9.75 -35.26
C LEU A 156 31.19 -8.50 -35.84
N SER A 157 31.11 -7.36 -35.15
CA SER A 157 31.95 -6.22 -35.52
C SER A 157 33.42 -6.55 -35.21
N ALA A 158 34.34 -5.97 -35.98
CA ALA A 158 35.79 -6.18 -35.79
C ALA A 158 36.23 -5.82 -34.35
N GLU A 159 35.59 -4.83 -33.73
CA GLU A 159 35.82 -4.44 -32.33
C GLU A 159 35.45 -5.54 -31.32
N ILE A 160 34.43 -6.35 -31.60
CA ILE A 160 34.04 -7.46 -30.72
C ILE A 160 35.02 -8.62 -30.84
N LEU A 161 35.55 -8.86 -32.05
CA LEU A 161 36.56 -9.89 -32.28
C LEU A 161 37.87 -9.59 -31.54
N GLN A 162 38.31 -8.33 -31.57
CA GLN A 162 39.49 -7.89 -30.81
C GLN A 162 39.28 -8.00 -29.29
N LYS A 163 38.06 -7.73 -28.80
CA LYS A 163 37.71 -7.92 -27.38
C LYS A 163 37.58 -9.40 -27.00
N LEU A 164 37.12 -10.25 -27.92
CA LEU A 164 37.05 -11.70 -27.70
C LEU A 164 38.44 -12.30 -27.58
N GLU A 165 39.42 -11.90 -28.40
CA GLU A 165 40.82 -12.35 -28.25
C GLU A 165 41.39 -12.01 -26.87
N GLY A 166 41.06 -10.84 -26.31
CA GLY A 166 41.42 -10.49 -24.93
C GLY A 166 40.59 -11.18 -23.84
N ALA A 167 39.37 -11.63 -24.15
CA ALA A 167 38.46 -12.30 -23.21
C ALA A 167 38.62 -13.83 -23.15
N VAL A 168 39.09 -14.46 -24.23
CA VAL A 168 39.43 -15.89 -24.29
C VAL A 168 40.35 -16.32 -23.15
N PRO A 169 41.50 -15.64 -22.87
CA PRO A 169 42.35 -16.02 -21.75
C PRO A 169 41.70 -15.81 -20.36
N LEU A 170 40.70 -14.93 -20.24
CA LEU A 170 39.94 -14.75 -18.99
C LEU A 170 38.93 -15.88 -18.77
N THR A 171 38.36 -16.44 -19.84
CA THR A 171 37.40 -17.55 -19.77
C THR A 171 38.05 -18.92 -19.65
N THR A 172 39.29 -19.09 -20.12
CA THR A 172 40.03 -20.34 -19.89
C THR A 172 40.63 -20.40 -18.49
N ASN A 173 40.92 -19.24 -17.89
CA ASN A 173 41.46 -19.14 -16.53
C ASN A 173 40.37 -19.03 -15.45
N SER A 174 39.08 -19.04 -15.82
CA SER A 174 37.97 -19.14 -14.87
C SER A 174 37.71 -20.61 -14.49
N GLU A 175 38.75 -21.33 -14.06
CA GLU A 175 38.63 -22.60 -13.33
C GLU A 175 38.16 -22.39 -11.87
N GLY A 176 37.27 -21.41 -11.64
CA GLY A 176 37.04 -20.85 -10.31
C GLY A 176 35.65 -20.30 -10.05
N GLU A 177 34.61 -20.89 -10.64
CA GLU A 177 33.24 -20.89 -10.06
C GLU A 177 32.63 -22.29 -10.25
N MET A 178 33.37 -23.32 -9.87
CA MET A 178 32.73 -24.55 -9.43
C MET A 178 32.18 -24.23 -8.04
N ASP A 179 30.86 -24.18 -7.89
CA ASP A 179 30.15 -24.05 -6.60
C ASP A 179 30.48 -25.24 -5.69
N PHE A 180 31.71 -25.30 -5.15
CA PHE A 180 32.26 -26.41 -4.40
C PHE A 180 31.82 -26.41 -2.92
N GLN A 181 30.56 -26.05 -2.67
CA GLN A 181 29.90 -26.25 -1.38
C GLN A 181 28.36 -26.20 -1.46
N ALA A 182 27.77 -26.57 -2.59
CA ALA A 182 26.41 -27.12 -2.58
C ALA A 182 26.58 -28.64 -2.39
N GLY A 183 26.42 -29.12 -1.16
CA GLY A 183 26.53 -30.55 -0.85
C GLY A 183 25.71 -31.37 -1.84
N GLU A 184 26.34 -32.41 -2.39
CA GLU A 184 25.72 -33.36 -3.32
C GLU A 184 24.40 -33.86 -2.72
N VAL A 185 23.29 -33.39 -3.28
CA VAL A 185 22.01 -34.07 -3.11
C VAL A 185 22.01 -35.14 -4.21
N GLU A 186 22.35 -36.37 -3.84
CA GLU A 186 22.10 -37.54 -4.68
C GLU A 186 20.58 -37.68 -4.87
N ASP A 187 20.01 -36.93 -5.82
CA ASP A 187 18.59 -37.05 -6.19
C ASP A 187 18.43 -38.21 -7.18
N GLY A 188 18.70 -39.42 -6.68
CA GLY A 188 18.39 -40.70 -7.29
C GLY A 188 17.11 -41.32 -6.74
N GLY A 189 16.25 -40.54 -6.09
CA GLY A 189 14.99 -41.00 -5.53
C GLY A 189 13.92 -39.93 -5.71
N ASN A 190 12.78 -40.32 -6.26
CA ASN A 190 11.57 -39.50 -6.38
C ASN A 190 11.04 -39.11 -4.99
N GLY A 191 11.72 -38.17 -4.34
CA GLY A 191 11.61 -37.86 -2.92
C GLY A 191 12.30 -36.55 -2.61
N GLY A 192 12.18 -35.55 -3.50
CA GLY A 192 12.50 -34.18 -3.18
C GLY A 192 11.81 -33.83 -1.88
N ASN A 193 12.59 -33.71 -0.80
CA ASN A 193 12.09 -33.57 0.57
C ASN A 193 10.95 -32.55 0.59
N ASP A 194 9.71 -33.01 0.77
CA ASP A 194 8.55 -32.15 0.89
C ASP A 194 8.89 -31.11 1.96
N ILE A 195 9.04 -29.85 1.55
CA ILE A 195 9.34 -28.76 2.48
C ILE A 195 8.29 -28.86 3.59
N PRO A 196 8.70 -29.09 4.85
CA PRO A 196 7.75 -29.42 5.89
C PRO A 196 6.70 -28.31 5.94
N SER A 197 5.43 -28.71 5.92
CA SER A 197 4.28 -27.78 5.84
C SER A 197 4.34 -26.64 6.87
N ASN A 198 5.05 -26.87 7.98
CA ASN A 198 5.37 -25.88 9.01
C ASN A 198 6.14 -24.65 8.50
N VAL A 199 7.07 -24.82 7.54
CA VAL A 199 7.85 -23.72 6.95
C VAL A 199 7.00 -22.85 6.03
N GLN A 200 5.97 -23.44 5.41
CA GLN A 200 5.04 -22.71 4.55
C GLN A 200 3.93 -21.98 5.34
N LYS A 201 3.85 -22.19 6.66
CA LYS A 201 2.91 -21.49 7.54
C LYS A 201 3.21 -19.99 7.50
N GLY A 202 2.17 -19.19 7.27
CA GLY A 202 2.30 -17.73 7.10
C GLY A 202 2.16 -17.24 5.66
N GLN A 203 2.36 -18.11 4.67
CA GLN A 203 2.26 -17.74 3.24
C GLN A 203 0.88 -17.98 2.63
N SER A 204 -0.11 -18.38 3.43
CA SER A 204 -1.47 -18.67 2.95
C SER A 204 -2.14 -17.45 2.32
N ARG A 205 -2.90 -17.67 1.23
CA ARG A 205 -3.72 -16.63 0.56
C ARG A 205 -4.65 -15.91 1.51
N ARG A 206 -5.15 -16.60 2.56
CA ARG A 206 -6.00 -15.99 3.60
C ARG A 206 -5.23 -14.91 4.37
N ILE A 207 -4.01 -15.19 4.78
CA ILE A 207 -3.15 -14.28 5.56
C ILE A 207 -2.77 -13.08 4.70
N TRP A 208 -2.37 -13.31 3.45
CA TRP A 208 -2.09 -12.24 2.49
C TRP A 208 -3.32 -11.36 2.23
N SER A 209 -4.51 -11.95 2.12
CA SER A 209 -5.75 -11.19 1.94
C SER A 209 -6.04 -10.29 3.15
N GLU A 210 -5.86 -10.80 4.37
CA GLU A 210 -5.98 -9.97 5.59
C GLU A 210 -4.91 -8.87 5.64
N LEU A 211 -3.68 -9.17 5.25
CA LEU A 211 -2.60 -8.19 5.17
C LEU A 211 -2.97 -7.03 4.21
N PHE A 212 -3.45 -7.35 3.00
CA PHE A 212 -3.84 -6.31 2.04
C PHE A 212 -5.05 -5.49 2.52
N LYS A 213 -6.02 -6.09 3.22
CA LYS A 213 -7.11 -5.33 3.86
C LYS A 213 -6.59 -4.31 4.86
N VAL A 214 -5.61 -4.69 5.70
CA VAL A 214 -4.97 -3.80 6.68
C VAL A 214 -4.21 -2.68 5.97
N ILE A 215 -3.46 -3.01 4.92
CA ILE A 215 -2.73 -2.01 4.13
C ILE A 215 -3.71 -1.01 3.52
N ASP A 216 -4.79 -1.46 2.88
CA ASP A 216 -5.75 -0.58 2.22
C ASP A 216 -6.47 0.34 3.21
N SER A 217 -6.87 -0.21 4.35
CA SER A 217 -7.62 0.52 5.40
C SER A 217 -6.78 1.50 6.21
N SER A 218 -5.44 1.37 6.20
CA SER A 218 -4.52 2.19 7.00
C SER A 218 -4.04 3.44 6.28
N ASP A 219 -3.87 4.53 7.04
CA ASP A 219 -3.20 5.76 6.61
C ASP A 219 -1.71 5.73 6.93
N VAL A 220 -1.39 5.19 8.11
CA VAL A 220 -0.03 4.99 8.61
C VAL A 220 0.17 3.49 8.82
N LEU A 221 1.23 2.96 8.25
CA LEU A 221 1.65 1.57 8.40
C LEU A 221 2.87 1.52 9.32
N ILE A 222 2.72 0.83 10.45
CA ILE A 222 3.83 0.54 11.36
C ILE A 222 4.30 -0.88 11.08
N GLU A 223 5.53 -1.01 10.59
CA GLU A 223 6.20 -2.30 10.45
C GLU A 223 7.00 -2.59 11.71
N VAL A 224 6.54 -3.58 12.48
CA VAL A 224 7.17 -4.01 13.72
C VAL A 224 8.26 -5.03 13.41
N LEU A 225 9.47 -4.70 13.83
CA LEU A 225 10.68 -5.49 13.64
C LEU A 225 11.18 -6.02 15.00
N ASP A 226 11.84 -7.17 14.99
CA ASP A 226 12.56 -7.66 16.18
C ASP A 226 13.94 -6.99 16.22
N ALA A 227 14.31 -6.35 17.34
CA ALA A 227 15.56 -5.63 17.45
C ALA A 227 16.79 -6.55 17.28
N ARG A 228 16.65 -7.87 17.49
CA ARG A 228 17.77 -8.84 17.44
C ARG A 228 18.25 -9.07 16.02
N ASP A 229 17.28 -9.15 15.10
CA ASP A 229 17.54 -9.23 13.67
C ASP A 229 16.47 -8.42 12.90
N PRO A 230 16.65 -7.09 12.83
CA PRO A 230 15.68 -6.23 12.17
C PRO A 230 15.73 -6.36 10.65
N MET A 231 16.82 -6.89 10.07
CA MET A 231 16.93 -7.07 8.63
C MET A 231 16.26 -8.36 8.17
N GLY A 232 16.37 -9.45 8.93
CA GLY A 232 15.65 -10.70 8.64
C GLY A 232 14.15 -10.60 8.90
N THR A 233 13.73 -9.81 9.89
CA THR A 233 12.30 -9.61 10.21
C THR A 233 11.62 -8.51 9.41
N ARG A 234 12.30 -7.92 8.42
CA ARG A 234 11.79 -6.84 7.56
C ARG A 234 11.37 -7.35 6.19
N CYS A 235 10.28 -6.81 5.64
CA CYS A 235 9.76 -7.23 4.34
C CYS A 235 9.86 -6.12 3.28
N LYS A 236 11.00 -6.05 2.56
CA LYS A 236 11.18 -5.10 1.45
C LYS A 236 10.19 -5.28 0.29
N HIS A 237 9.65 -6.48 0.12
CA HIS A 237 8.60 -6.72 -0.89
C HIS A 237 7.31 -5.98 -0.54
N LEU A 238 6.93 -6.00 0.74
CA LEU A 238 5.78 -5.27 1.26
C LEU A 238 5.97 -3.77 1.06
N GLU A 239 7.11 -3.23 1.48
CA GLU A 239 7.42 -1.80 1.36
C GLU A 239 7.31 -1.30 -0.08
N ARG A 240 7.89 -2.03 -1.04
CA ARG A 240 7.76 -1.72 -2.48
C ARG A 240 6.31 -1.71 -2.92
N LYS A 241 5.53 -2.73 -2.53
CA LYS A 241 4.12 -2.83 -2.90
C LYS A 241 3.28 -1.71 -2.28
N VAL A 242 3.55 -1.29 -1.05
CA VAL A 242 2.88 -0.15 -0.41
C VAL A 242 3.20 1.15 -1.15
N LEU A 243 4.46 1.36 -1.55
CA LEU A 243 4.88 2.51 -2.34
C LEU A 243 4.23 2.54 -3.74
N GLU A 244 4.01 1.38 -4.35
CA GLU A 244 3.28 1.22 -5.62
C GLU A 244 1.79 1.53 -5.48
N ILE A 245 1.13 0.97 -4.45
CA ILE A 245 -0.32 1.12 -4.22
C ILE A 245 -0.68 2.57 -3.86
N GLY A 246 0.12 3.23 -3.03
CA GLY A 246 -0.26 4.53 -2.50
C GLY A 246 0.87 5.35 -1.90
N LYS A 247 1.35 6.34 -2.66
CA LYS A 247 2.34 7.34 -2.22
C LYS A 247 1.92 8.20 -1.02
N GLN A 248 0.65 8.13 -0.60
CA GLN A 248 0.11 8.88 0.53
C GLN A 248 0.22 8.10 1.85
N LYS A 249 0.48 6.78 1.81
CA LYS A 249 0.62 5.97 3.03
C LYS A 249 1.99 6.20 3.63
N HIS A 250 2.04 6.40 4.95
CA HIS A 250 3.30 6.61 5.67
C HIS A 250 3.78 5.30 6.28
N ILE A 251 5.01 4.89 5.99
CA ILE A 251 5.64 3.71 6.60
C ILE A 251 6.55 4.18 7.74
N VAL A 252 6.40 3.58 8.91
CA VAL A 252 7.22 3.81 10.11
C VAL A 252 7.72 2.45 10.60
N LEU A 253 9.02 2.34 10.87
CA LEU A 253 9.57 1.10 11.43
C LEU A 253 9.59 1.20 12.95
N LEU A 254 9.16 0.12 13.61
CA LEU A 254 9.16 0.02 15.07
C LEU A 254 10.05 -1.15 15.49
N LEU A 255 11.23 -0.85 16.01
CA LEU A 255 12.13 -1.83 16.60
C LEU A 255 11.60 -2.23 17.97
N ASN A 256 11.04 -3.43 18.09
CA ASN A 256 10.53 -3.98 19.34
C ASN A 256 11.53 -4.95 19.97
N LYS A 257 11.33 -5.26 21.26
CA LYS A 257 12.21 -6.14 22.07
C LYS A 257 13.61 -5.55 22.30
N CYS A 258 13.71 -4.22 22.45
CA CYS A 258 14.99 -3.55 22.71
C CYS A 258 15.63 -3.94 24.05
N ASP A 259 14.87 -4.55 24.96
CA ASP A 259 15.33 -5.12 26.23
C ASP A 259 16.26 -6.32 26.06
N LEU A 260 16.15 -7.06 24.95
CA LEU A 260 16.96 -8.27 24.73
C LEU A 260 18.39 -7.96 24.24
N ILE A 261 18.72 -6.68 24.05
CA ILE A 261 19.95 -6.26 23.37
C ILE A 261 20.53 -5.05 24.10
N PRO A 262 21.86 -4.90 24.14
CA PRO A 262 22.48 -3.69 24.68
C PRO A 262 22.00 -2.41 23.98
N ALA A 263 21.78 -1.36 24.76
CA ALA A 263 21.28 -0.06 24.27
C ALA A 263 22.18 0.57 23.18
N SER A 264 23.50 0.29 23.21
CA SER A 264 24.45 0.75 22.19
C SER A 264 24.14 0.19 20.80
N VAL A 265 23.70 -1.07 20.73
CA VAL A 265 23.34 -1.75 19.48
C VAL A 265 21.98 -1.24 18.99
N THR A 266 20.99 -1.09 19.90
CA THR A 266 19.69 -0.49 19.55
C THR A 266 19.86 0.89 18.93
N ARG A 267 20.73 1.74 19.51
CA ARG A 267 21.03 3.07 18.97
C ARG A 267 21.62 3.00 17.55
N LYS A 268 22.56 2.08 17.30
CA LYS A 268 23.14 1.86 15.97
C LYS A 268 22.08 1.41 14.96
N TRP A 269 21.18 0.51 15.34
CA TRP A 269 20.08 0.08 14.48
C TRP A 269 19.11 1.20 14.13
N VAL A 270 18.70 1.99 15.12
CA VAL A 270 17.85 3.19 14.88
C VAL A 270 18.56 4.14 13.92
N GLN A 271 19.85 4.41 14.11
CA GLN A 271 20.61 5.29 13.22
C GLN A 271 20.73 4.74 11.79
N PHE A 272 20.91 3.43 11.64
CA PHE A 272 21.01 2.78 10.35
C PHE A 272 19.67 2.81 9.60
N LEU A 273 18.59 2.36 10.23
CA LEU A 273 17.27 2.26 9.60
C LEU A 273 16.63 3.64 9.38
N SER A 274 16.94 4.63 10.22
CA SER A 274 16.45 6.01 10.08
C SER A 274 16.91 6.71 8.79
N LYS A 275 17.85 6.12 8.06
CA LYS A 275 18.25 6.58 6.72
C LYS A 275 17.20 6.28 5.65
N GLU A 276 16.38 5.26 5.86
CA GLU A 276 15.37 4.82 4.89
C GLU A 276 13.97 5.22 5.32
N TYR A 277 13.60 4.92 6.57
CA TYR A 277 12.28 5.21 7.12
C TYR A 277 12.40 5.74 8.54
N PRO A 278 11.46 6.58 9.01
CA PRO A 278 11.41 6.98 10.42
C PRO A 278 11.34 5.73 11.31
N THR A 279 12.31 5.58 12.22
CA THR A 279 12.39 4.41 13.10
C THR A 279 12.33 4.79 14.57
N LEU A 280 11.59 4.00 15.33
CA LEU A 280 11.45 4.16 16.77
C LEU A 280 11.85 2.87 17.47
N ALA A 281 12.60 3.01 18.57
CA ALA A 281 12.87 1.91 19.50
C ALA A 281 11.71 1.79 20.50
N PHE A 282 11.32 0.55 20.79
CA PHE A 282 10.16 0.23 21.61
C PHE A 282 10.43 -1.00 22.47
N HIS A 283 9.94 -0.95 23.70
CA HIS A 283 9.83 -2.11 24.57
C HIS A 283 8.38 -2.24 24.99
N ALA A 284 7.73 -3.29 24.50
CA ALA A 284 6.35 -3.60 24.82
C ALA A 284 6.27 -4.28 26.19
N SER A 285 5.92 -3.51 27.21
CA SER A 285 5.62 -4.02 28.56
C SER A 285 4.43 -3.27 29.13
N VAL A 286 3.58 -3.98 29.87
CA VAL A 286 2.39 -3.39 30.51
C VAL A 286 2.79 -2.49 31.69
N THR A 287 3.85 -2.85 32.41
CA THR A 287 4.27 -2.15 33.64
C THR A 287 5.28 -1.06 33.36
N ASN A 288 6.28 -1.33 32.52
CA ASN A 288 7.36 -0.39 32.21
C ASN A 288 7.61 -0.30 30.69
N PRO A 289 6.72 0.34 29.92
CA PRO A 289 6.91 0.50 28.50
C PRO A 289 7.97 1.56 28.16
N PHE A 290 8.83 1.25 27.17
CA PHE A 290 9.75 2.22 26.58
C PHE A 290 9.26 2.64 25.20
N GLY A 291 9.41 3.92 24.85
CA GLY A 291 9.08 4.44 23.52
C GLY A 291 7.59 4.76 23.28
N LYS A 292 6.70 4.49 24.24
CA LYS A 292 5.26 4.78 24.17
C LYS A 292 4.97 6.26 23.87
N GLY A 293 5.58 7.17 24.63
CA GLY A 293 5.37 8.62 24.44
C GLY A 293 5.87 9.11 23.08
N ALA A 294 7.03 8.62 22.63
CA ALA A 294 7.58 8.94 21.32
C ALA A 294 6.67 8.48 20.17
N LEU A 295 6.15 7.25 20.25
CA LEU A 295 5.22 6.72 19.26
C LEU A 295 3.91 7.52 19.22
N PHE A 296 3.33 7.86 20.37
CA PHE A 296 2.14 8.70 20.42
C PHE A 296 2.38 10.12 19.89
N SER A 297 3.54 10.71 20.18
CA SER A 297 3.91 12.03 19.67
C SER A 297 3.96 12.01 18.14
N LEU A 298 4.62 11.00 17.56
CA LEU A 298 4.70 10.81 16.11
C LEU A 298 3.30 10.59 15.49
N LEU A 299 2.47 9.73 16.09
CA LEU A 299 1.12 9.48 15.59
C LEU A 299 0.23 10.71 15.66
N ARG A 300 0.32 11.51 16.73
CA ARG A 300 -0.40 12.79 16.84
C ARG A 300 0.05 13.78 15.78
N GLN A 301 1.36 13.85 15.51
CA GLN A 301 1.89 14.70 14.44
C GLN A 301 1.35 14.27 13.07
N LEU A 302 1.37 12.97 12.76
CA LEU A 302 0.79 12.43 11.52
C LEU A 302 -0.72 12.66 11.42
N SER A 303 -1.44 12.59 12.54
CA SER A 303 -2.87 12.89 12.58
C SER A 303 -3.17 14.36 12.24
N ARG A 304 -2.39 15.31 12.77
CA ARG A 304 -2.51 16.75 12.46
C ARG A 304 -2.22 17.08 11.00
N PHE A 305 -1.39 16.28 10.32
CA PHE A 305 -1.16 16.47 8.90
C PHE A 305 -2.33 16.02 8.03
N ASN A 306 -3.18 15.12 8.53
CA ASN A 306 -4.34 14.57 7.82
C ASN A 306 -5.67 15.22 8.25
N ASN A 307 -5.74 16.55 8.32
CA ASN A 307 -6.93 17.31 8.72
C ASN A 307 -8.20 17.04 7.88
N LYS A 308 -8.07 16.42 6.69
CA LYS A 308 -9.21 16.03 5.85
C LYS A 308 -9.98 14.83 6.41
N LYS A 309 -9.32 13.96 7.18
CA LYS A 309 -9.93 12.77 7.77
C LYS A 309 -10.20 13.02 9.25
N GLN A 310 -11.38 12.61 9.73
CA GLN A 310 -11.74 12.73 11.14
C GLN A 310 -10.97 11.74 12.03
N VAL A 311 -10.57 10.60 11.48
CA VAL A 311 -9.86 9.53 12.18
C VAL A 311 -8.68 9.10 11.33
N THR A 312 -7.52 8.91 11.97
CA THR A 312 -6.33 8.35 11.35
C THR A 312 -6.25 6.87 11.67
N CYS A 313 -6.27 6.02 10.64
CA CYS A 313 -6.14 4.58 10.81
C CYS A 313 -4.68 4.16 10.80
N VAL A 314 -4.25 3.46 11.85
CA VAL A 314 -2.87 2.94 11.97
C VAL A 314 -2.89 1.42 11.84
N GLY A 315 -2.20 0.89 10.83
CA GLY A 315 -2.06 -0.55 10.61
C GLY A 315 -0.74 -1.06 11.19
N PHE A 316 -0.76 -2.23 11.85
CA PHE A 316 0.44 -2.90 12.34
C PHE A 316 0.74 -4.13 11.50
N VAL A 317 1.95 -4.21 10.95
CA VAL A 317 2.42 -5.32 10.11
C VAL A 317 3.79 -5.79 10.61
N GLY A 318 4.18 -7.02 10.30
CA GLY A 318 5.49 -7.57 10.65
C GLY A 318 5.45 -9.09 10.79
N TYR A 319 6.63 -9.70 10.90
CA TYR A 319 6.79 -11.15 11.03
C TYR A 319 6.05 -11.74 12.25
N PRO A 320 5.73 -13.04 12.27
CA PRO A 320 5.18 -13.68 13.47
C PRO A 320 6.08 -13.46 14.68
N ASN A 321 5.50 -13.39 15.88
CA ASN A 321 6.21 -13.28 17.16
C ASN A 321 7.13 -12.06 17.37
N VAL A 322 7.11 -11.05 16.48
CA VAL A 322 7.82 -9.77 16.71
C VAL A 322 7.18 -8.90 17.80
N GLY A 323 5.97 -9.25 18.26
CA GLY A 323 5.27 -8.57 19.36
C GLY A 323 4.24 -7.50 18.95
N LYS A 324 3.68 -7.60 17.73
CA LYS A 324 2.63 -6.68 17.23
C LYS A 324 1.48 -6.47 18.21
N SER A 325 0.89 -7.57 18.70
CA SER A 325 -0.22 -7.52 19.67
C SER A 325 0.21 -6.93 21.01
N SER A 326 1.43 -7.26 21.48
CA SER A 326 2.00 -6.72 22.71
C SER A 326 2.18 -5.20 22.64
N VAL A 327 2.63 -4.67 21.50
CA VAL A 327 2.71 -3.22 21.26
C VAL A 327 1.32 -2.60 21.36
N ILE A 328 0.30 -3.18 20.72
CA ILE A 328 -1.07 -2.68 20.78
C ILE A 328 -1.60 -2.67 22.22
N ASN A 329 -1.38 -3.74 22.98
CA ASN A 329 -1.83 -3.83 24.38
C ASN A 329 -1.14 -2.79 25.25
N THR A 330 0.15 -2.57 25.05
CA THR A 330 0.95 -1.53 25.71
C THR A 330 0.43 -0.12 25.40
N LEU A 331 -0.06 0.10 24.18
CA LEU A 331 -0.63 1.39 23.78
C LEU A 331 -2.04 1.61 24.33
N LYS A 332 -2.82 0.54 24.47
CA LYS A 332 -4.21 0.62 24.94
C LYS A 332 -4.33 0.71 26.47
N ASP A 333 -3.23 0.55 27.21
CA ASP A 333 -3.24 0.42 28.69
C ASP A 333 -4.25 -0.63 29.19
N TYR A 334 -4.49 -1.68 28.38
CA TYR A 334 -5.35 -2.77 28.81
C TYR A 334 -4.58 -3.59 29.84
N ARG A 335 -4.90 -3.39 31.12
CA ARG A 335 -4.79 -4.47 32.11
C ARG A 335 -5.73 -5.57 31.64
N CYS A 336 -5.20 -6.73 31.27
CA CYS A 336 -6.00 -7.94 31.46
C CYS A 336 -6.21 -8.05 32.97
N PRO A 337 -7.46 -8.02 33.48
CA PRO A 337 -7.71 -8.41 34.86
C PRO A 337 -7.26 -9.84 35.10
#